data_AF-A0A811Q8T7-F1
#
_entry.id   AF-A0A811Q8T7-F1
#
_cell.length_a   1.000
_cell.length_b   1.000
_cell.length_c   1.000
_cell.angle_alpha   90.00
_cell.angle_beta   90.00
_cell.angle_gamma   90.00
#
_symmetry.space_group_name_H-M   'P 1'
#
loop_
_entity.id
_entity.type
_entity.pdbx_description
1 polymer ?
#
loop_
_entity_poly.entity_id
_entity_poly.type
_entity_poly.pdbx_seq_one_letter_code
_entity_poly.pdbx_strand_id
1 'polypeptide(L)'
;MASPPPARGGRGASQRLRVRHSDVGGGGAGPPGPSPALLPDHRRFSIRGRVYPAILPARGHAVSGKVLKELTDRELHVFDMFEDEEMHRRNHSPTRIAYIWGNERDPDDLHGEWDFEEWRKVHLKDYLEMTEEFMQELGQF
;
A
#
# COMPACT_ATOMS: atom_id res chain seq x y z
N MET A 1 7.01 -21.78 -18.91
CA MET A 1 7.51 -20.45 -19.33
C MET A 1 7.64 -19.61 -18.08
N ALA A 2 8.83 -19.14 -17.75
CA ALA A 2 9.05 -18.27 -16.60
C ALA A 2 8.47 -16.88 -16.92
N SER A 3 7.77 -16.28 -15.97
CA SER A 3 7.32 -14.88 -16.08
C SER A 3 8.54 -13.97 -16.27
N PRO A 4 8.45 -12.93 -17.12
CA PRO A 4 9.54 -11.96 -17.26
C PRO A 4 9.81 -11.29 -15.91
N PRO A 5 11.06 -10.89 -15.63
CA PRO A 5 11.38 -10.13 -14.42
C PRO A 5 10.55 -8.84 -14.39
N PRO A 6 10.05 -8.41 -13.22
CA PRO A 6 9.31 -7.16 -13.10
C PRO A 6 10.18 -6.01 -13.62
N ALA A 7 9.55 -5.13 -14.42
CA ALA A 7 10.23 -3.97 -15.01
C ALA A 7 10.86 -3.11 -13.91
N ARG A 8 12.04 -2.55 -14.18
CA ARG A 8 12.84 -1.68 -13.29
C ARG A 8 12.15 -0.36 -12.86
N GLY A 9 10.86 -0.19 -13.10
CA GLY A 9 10.07 0.98 -12.73
C GLY A 9 8.83 0.53 -11.98
N GLY A 10 8.93 0.49 -10.66
CA GLY A 10 7.78 0.35 -9.76
C GLY A 10 8.17 -0.26 -8.43
N ARG A 11 8.85 0.54 -7.59
CA ARG A 11 9.19 0.14 -6.23
C ARG A 11 7.92 0.30 -5.39
N GLY A 12 7.38 -0.82 -4.93
CA GLY A 12 6.36 -0.90 -3.89
C GLY A 12 4.92 -0.52 -4.28
N ALA A 13 3.97 -1.40 -3.98
CA ALA A 13 2.75 -0.88 -3.37
C ALA A 13 2.32 -1.69 -2.16
N SER A 14 2.01 -0.94 -1.11
CA SER A 14 1.59 -1.46 0.17
C SER A 14 0.09 -1.75 0.18
N GLN A 15 -0.25 -2.92 0.67
CA GLN A 15 -1.65 -3.38 0.76
C GLN A 15 -2.43 -2.76 1.95
N ARG A 16 -1.87 -1.77 2.64
CA ARG A 16 -2.29 -1.38 4.01
C ARG A 16 -2.85 0.04 4.06
N LEU A 17 -4.02 0.17 4.70
CA LEU A 17 -4.55 1.45 5.13
C LEU A 17 -3.67 1.98 6.28
N ARG A 18 -3.52 3.30 6.41
CA ARG A 18 -2.68 3.92 7.43
C ARG A 18 -3.49 4.94 8.22
N VAL A 19 -3.25 5.03 9.52
CA VAL A 19 -3.88 6.01 10.40
C VAL A 19 -2.79 6.77 11.13
N ARG A 20 -2.74 8.07 10.86
CA ARG A 20 -1.92 9.00 11.62
C ARG A 20 -2.75 9.49 12.80
N HIS A 21 -2.20 9.43 14.00
CA HIS A 21 -2.78 10.14 15.15
C HIS A 21 -2.06 11.47 15.31
N SER A 22 -2.81 12.53 15.62
CA SER A 22 -2.24 13.81 16.07
C SER A 22 -1.98 13.68 17.57
N ASP A 23 -0.70 13.71 17.96
CA ASP A 23 -0.15 13.57 19.32
C ASP A 23 -1.14 13.71 20.49
N VAL A 24 -1.19 12.68 21.33
CA VAL A 24 -1.43 12.85 22.77
C VAL A 24 -0.44 11.94 23.47
N GLY A 25 0.57 12.55 24.09
CA GLY A 25 1.64 11.85 24.79
C GLY A 25 1.17 10.84 25.85
N GLY A 26 1.95 9.77 26.00
CA GLY A 26 1.77 8.82 27.10
C GLY A 26 2.46 7.47 26.90
N GLY A 27 3.64 7.33 27.49
CA GLY A 27 4.12 6.09 28.15
C GLY A 27 4.18 4.76 27.39
N GLY A 28 5.39 4.39 26.96
CA GLY A 28 6.00 3.10 27.32
C GLY A 28 5.58 1.80 26.61
N ALA A 29 4.58 1.80 25.73
CA ALA A 29 4.29 0.64 24.87
C ALA A 29 4.57 1.01 23.41
N GLY A 30 5.30 0.17 22.69
CA GLY A 30 5.52 0.35 21.25
C GLY A 30 4.18 0.47 20.49
N PRO A 31 4.19 1.03 19.28
CA PRO A 31 2.95 1.30 18.54
C PRO A 31 2.11 0.03 18.41
N PRO A 32 0.78 0.10 18.61
CA PRO A 32 -0.09 -1.04 18.47
C PRO A 32 0.02 -1.60 17.06
N GLY A 33 0.26 -2.91 16.97
CA GLY A 33 0.41 -3.61 15.70
C GLY A 33 -0.81 -3.44 14.78
N PRO A 34 -0.67 -3.73 13.47
CA PRO A 34 -1.72 -3.52 12.50
C PRO A 34 -3.02 -4.25 12.85
N SER A 35 -4.14 -3.53 12.89
CA SER A 35 -5.48 -4.09 13.16
C SER A 35 -6.32 -4.18 11.88
N PRO A 36 -7.30 -5.11 11.76
CA PRO A 36 -8.21 -5.13 10.62
C PRO A 36 -8.95 -3.79 10.42
N ALA A 37 -9.21 -3.43 9.17
CA ALA A 37 -9.95 -2.23 8.80
C ALA A 37 -10.67 -2.39 7.45
N LEU A 38 -11.72 -1.60 7.26
CA LEU A 38 -12.44 -1.46 6.01
C LEU A 38 -12.28 -0.04 5.47
N LEU A 39 -11.99 0.06 4.17
CA LEU A 39 -12.02 1.29 3.41
C LEU A 39 -13.32 1.29 2.56
N PRO A 40 -14.37 2.03 2.95
CA PRO A 40 -15.64 2.05 2.24
C PRO A 40 -15.54 2.83 0.92
N ASP A 41 -16.44 2.54 -0.02
CA ASP A 41 -16.54 3.16 -1.34
C ASP A 41 -15.26 3.06 -2.18
N HIS A 42 -14.52 1.96 -2.01
CA HIS A 42 -13.31 1.67 -2.77
C HIS A 42 -13.28 0.19 -3.20
N ARG A 43 -12.52 -0.09 -4.26
CA ARG A 43 -12.26 -1.45 -4.75
C ARG A 43 -10.79 -1.61 -5.13
N ARG A 44 -10.26 -2.83 -5.00
CA ARG A 44 -8.92 -3.21 -5.48
C ARG A 44 -9.00 -3.78 -6.89
N PHE A 45 -8.06 -3.36 -7.73
CA PHE A 45 -7.89 -3.83 -9.10
C PHE A 45 -6.46 -4.32 -9.28
N SER A 46 -6.27 -5.37 -10.08
CA SER A 46 -4.92 -5.74 -10.52
C SER A 46 -4.47 -4.77 -11.61
N ILE A 47 -3.16 -4.49 -11.66
CA ILE A 47 -2.55 -3.61 -12.64
C ILE A 47 -1.62 -4.45 -13.51
N ARG A 48 -1.70 -4.30 -14.84
CA ARG A 48 -0.89 -5.08 -15.79
C ARG A 48 0.59 -4.81 -15.54
N GLY A 49 1.37 -5.87 -15.45
CA GLY A 49 2.82 -5.77 -15.25
C GLY A 49 3.26 -5.34 -13.85
N ARG A 50 2.33 -5.14 -12.90
CA ARG A 50 2.67 -4.78 -11.51
C ARG A 50 2.24 -5.87 -10.54
N VAL A 51 3.06 -6.07 -9.52
CA VAL A 51 2.86 -7.08 -8.48
C VAL A 51 2.03 -6.54 -7.32
N TYR A 52 1.27 -5.48 -7.50
CA TYR A 52 0.53 -4.86 -6.42
C TYR A 52 -0.79 -4.26 -6.92
N PRO A 53 -1.81 -4.11 -6.06
CA PRO A 53 -3.11 -3.63 -6.48
C PRO A 53 -3.16 -2.12 -6.63
N ALA A 54 -4.00 -1.65 -7.54
CA ALA A 54 -4.56 -0.29 -7.48
C ALA A 54 -5.77 -0.28 -6.54
N ILE A 55 -5.89 0.76 -5.72
CA ILE A 55 -7.13 1.07 -5.00
C ILE A 55 -7.77 2.28 -5.68
N LEU A 56 -9.01 2.15 -6.12
CA LEU A 56 -9.78 3.23 -6.72
C LEU A 56 -11.13 3.44 -6.01
N PRO A 57 -11.68 4.66 -6.06
CA PRO A 57 -13.06 4.91 -5.65
C PRO A 57 -14.05 4.02 -6.43
N ALA A 58 -14.94 3.36 -5.71
CA ALA A 58 -15.99 2.50 -6.26
C ALA A 58 -17.17 2.46 -5.28
N ARG A 59 -18.20 3.28 -5.53
CA ARG A 59 -19.36 3.40 -4.63
C ARG A 59 -20.04 2.05 -4.40
N GLY A 60 -20.40 1.78 -3.15
CA GLY A 60 -21.06 0.52 -2.76
C GLY A 60 -20.13 -0.69 -2.64
N HIS A 61 -18.82 -0.50 -2.87
CA HIS A 61 -17.79 -1.51 -2.57
C HIS A 61 -17.04 -1.16 -1.29
N ALA A 62 -16.24 -2.10 -0.80
CA ALA A 62 -15.30 -1.85 0.29
C ALA A 62 -14.03 -2.69 0.13
N VAL A 63 -12.90 -2.13 0.54
CA VAL A 63 -11.63 -2.84 0.61
C VAL A 63 -11.36 -3.29 2.05
N SER A 64 -11.24 -4.60 2.25
CA SER A 64 -10.75 -5.18 3.50
C SER A 64 -9.23 -5.16 3.55
N GLY A 65 -8.68 -4.72 4.68
CA GLY A 65 -7.24 -4.63 4.87
C GLY A 65 -6.86 -4.51 6.34
N LYS A 66 -5.65 -4.00 6.55
CA LYS A 66 -5.15 -3.66 7.88
C LYS A 66 -4.86 -2.18 7.94
N VAL A 67 -5.03 -1.62 9.14
CA VAL A 67 -4.66 -0.26 9.48
C VAL A 67 -3.45 -0.26 10.42
N LEU A 68 -2.41 0.48 10.04
CA LEU A 68 -1.31 0.84 10.94
C LEU A 68 -1.68 2.11 11.68
N LYS A 69 -1.55 2.12 13.00
CA LYS A 69 -1.90 3.27 13.84
C LYS A 69 -0.63 3.91 14.40
N GLU A 70 -0.74 5.16 14.82
CA GLU A 70 0.31 5.87 15.57
C GLU A 70 1.64 5.99 14.81
N LEU A 71 1.58 6.10 13.49
CA LEU A 71 2.76 6.36 12.68
C LEU A 71 3.26 7.78 12.91
N THR A 72 4.54 7.90 13.27
CA THR A 72 5.27 9.17 13.29
C THR A 72 5.41 9.72 11.87
N ASP A 73 5.73 11.01 11.76
CA ASP A 73 5.94 11.66 10.45
C ASP A 73 7.11 11.02 9.69
N ARG A 74 8.13 10.55 10.39
CA ARG A 74 9.27 9.83 9.79
C ARG A 74 8.86 8.47 9.24
N GLU A 75 8.12 7.68 10.00
CA GLU A 75 7.61 6.37 9.53
C GLU A 75 6.63 6.55 8.37
N LEU A 76 5.80 7.58 8.45
CA LEU A 76 4.87 7.96 7.40
C LEU A 76 5.60 8.43 6.12
N HIS A 77 6.74 9.11 6.27
CA HIS A 77 7.60 9.50 5.14
C HIS A 77 8.31 8.30 4.49
N VAL A 78 8.78 7.33 5.29
CA VAL A 78 9.30 6.05 4.76
C VAL A 78 8.27 5.38 3.86
N PHE A 79 7.00 5.42 4.24
CA PHE A 79 5.93 4.92 3.41
C PHE A 79 5.69 5.75 2.14
N ASP A 80 5.86 7.08 2.16
CA ASP A 80 5.82 7.88 0.93
C ASP A 80 6.92 7.49 -0.04
N MET A 81 8.12 7.24 0.46
CA MET A 81 9.25 6.80 -0.38
C MET A 81 9.09 5.39 -0.91
N PHE A 82 8.37 4.52 -0.18
CA PHE A 82 8.17 3.14 -0.56
C PHE A 82 7.10 2.97 -1.64
N GLU A 83 6.08 3.84 -1.68
CA GLU A 83 5.07 3.74 -2.72
C GLU A 83 5.58 4.31 -4.05
N ASP A 84 5.03 3.79 -5.15
CA ASP A 84 5.28 4.31 -6.50
C ASP A 84 4.75 5.74 -6.71
N GLU A 85 5.28 6.46 -7.70
CA GLU A 85 4.91 7.85 -8.02
C GLU A 85 3.42 8.01 -8.38
N GLU A 86 2.82 6.94 -8.89
CA GLU A 86 1.41 6.88 -9.29
C GLU A 86 0.47 6.59 -8.11
N MET A 87 1.00 6.21 -6.95
CA MET A 87 0.24 6.06 -5.70
C MET A 87 0.19 7.38 -4.95
N HIS A 88 -1.00 7.97 -4.87
CA HIS A 88 -1.18 9.23 -4.18
C HIS A 88 -1.78 9.03 -2.80
N ARG A 89 -1.14 9.65 -1.81
CA ARG A 89 -1.68 9.77 -0.46
C ARG A 89 -3.01 10.53 -0.48
N ARG A 90 -4.08 9.93 0.05
CA ARG A 90 -5.40 10.54 0.22
C ARG A 90 -5.87 10.47 1.68
N ASN A 91 -6.38 11.59 2.18
CA ASN A 91 -7.05 11.64 3.47
C ASN A 91 -8.50 11.15 3.29
N HIS A 92 -8.88 10.10 4.02
CA HIS A 92 -10.26 9.61 4.10
C HIS A 92 -10.99 10.12 5.34
N SER A 93 -10.24 10.54 6.35
CA SER A 93 -10.73 11.28 7.50
C SER A 93 -9.59 12.15 8.06
N PRO A 94 -9.83 12.98 9.08
CA PRO A 94 -8.75 13.72 9.75
C PRO A 94 -7.60 12.83 10.30
N THR A 95 -7.86 11.54 10.49
CA THR A 95 -6.90 10.59 11.07
C THR A 95 -6.58 9.39 10.16
N ARG A 96 -7.29 9.20 9.03
CA ARG A 96 -7.12 8.04 8.14
C ARG A 96 -6.57 8.45 6.78
N ILE A 97 -5.54 7.74 6.37
CA ILE A 97 -4.81 7.94 5.11
C ILE A 97 -4.77 6.62 4.34
N ALA A 98 -5.06 6.67 3.04
CA ALA A 98 -4.81 5.56 2.12
C ALA A 98 -3.96 6.03 0.94
N TYR A 99 -3.32 5.10 0.25
CA TYR A 99 -2.67 5.36 -1.01
C TYR A 99 -3.57 4.86 -2.12
N ILE A 100 -3.92 5.77 -3.01
CA ILE A 100 -4.94 5.62 -4.04
C ILE A 100 -4.28 5.78 -5.38
N TRP A 101 -4.67 4.94 -6.34
CA TRP A 101 -4.18 5.01 -7.70
C TRP A 101 -4.50 6.37 -8.32
N GLY A 102 -3.46 7.10 -8.71
CA GLY A 102 -3.55 8.47 -9.19
C GLY A 102 -4.12 8.59 -10.58
N ASN A 103 -3.98 7.55 -11.40
CA ASN A 103 -4.41 7.55 -12.79
C ASN A 103 -5.76 6.83 -12.97
N GLU A 104 -6.83 7.43 -12.44
CA GLU A 104 -8.20 6.89 -12.54
C GLU A 104 -8.71 6.72 -14.00
N ARG A 105 -8.00 7.31 -14.97
CA ARG A 105 -8.38 7.34 -16.39
C ARG A 105 -7.47 6.50 -17.28
N ASP A 106 -6.67 5.60 -16.71
CA ASP A 106 -5.88 4.63 -17.47
C ASP A 106 -6.56 3.27 -17.48
N PRO A 107 -7.49 3.03 -18.42
CA PRO A 107 -8.23 1.79 -18.49
C PRO A 107 -7.38 0.62 -19.02
N ASP A 108 -6.21 0.87 -19.61
CA ASP A 108 -5.43 -0.17 -20.29
C ASP A 108 -4.59 -1.02 -19.32
N ASP A 109 -4.25 -0.45 -18.16
CA ASP A 109 -3.47 -1.12 -17.13
C ASP A 109 -4.33 -1.81 -16.06
N LEU A 110 -5.53 -1.31 -15.75
CA LEU A 110 -6.42 -1.92 -14.76
C LEU A 110 -7.15 -3.13 -15.34
N HIS A 111 -6.96 -4.31 -14.75
CA HIS A 111 -7.63 -5.53 -15.21
C HIS A 111 -8.08 -6.43 -14.06
N GLY A 112 -9.36 -6.80 -14.07
CA GLY A 112 -9.93 -7.78 -13.14
C GLY A 112 -9.95 -7.36 -11.66
N GLU A 113 -10.50 -8.26 -10.84
CA GLU A 113 -10.37 -8.14 -9.38
C GLU A 113 -8.99 -8.59 -8.93
N TRP A 114 -8.48 -7.95 -7.90
CA TRP A 114 -7.26 -8.37 -7.23
C TRP A 114 -7.55 -9.47 -6.21
N ASP A 115 -6.77 -10.55 -6.26
CA ASP A 115 -6.85 -11.68 -5.34
C ASP A 115 -5.57 -11.76 -4.49
N PHE A 116 -5.72 -11.60 -3.17
CA PHE A 116 -4.62 -11.68 -2.22
C PHE A 116 -3.97 -13.07 -2.16
N GLU A 117 -4.77 -14.14 -2.24
CA GLU A 117 -4.28 -15.50 -2.10
C GLU A 117 -3.47 -15.90 -3.33
N GLU A 118 -3.90 -15.46 -4.52
CA GLU A 118 -3.13 -15.65 -5.74
C GLU A 118 -1.84 -14.81 -5.72
N TRP A 119 -1.95 -13.53 -5.38
CA TRP A 119 -0.79 -12.66 -5.20
C TRP A 119 0.23 -13.26 -4.21
N ARG A 120 -0.24 -13.78 -3.07
CA ARG A 120 0.62 -14.35 -2.03
C ARG A 120 1.39 -15.56 -2.54
N LYS A 121 0.79 -16.39 -3.39
CA LYS A 121 1.45 -17.57 -3.96
C LYS A 121 2.52 -17.19 -4.99
N VAL A 122 2.23 -16.20 -5.82
CA VAL A 122 3.05 -15.89 -7.01
C VAL A 122 4.11 -14.82 -6.73
N HIS A 123 3.82 -13.85 -5.86
CA HIS A 123 4.62 -12.62 -5.72
C HIS A 123 5.20 -12.36 -4.33
N LEU A 124 4.79 -13.10 -3.29
CA LEU A 124 5.22 -12.81 -1.91
C LEU A 124 6.75 -12.84 -1.75
N LYS A 125 7.42 -13.82 -2.39
CA LYS A 125 8.88 -13.96 -2.30
C LYS A 125 9.58 -12.71 -2.82
N ASP A 126 9.28 -12.34 -4.07
CA ASP A 126 9.89 -11.19 -4.75
C ASP A 126 9.54 -9.87 -4.02
N TYR A 127 8.31 -9.76 -3.48
CA TYR A 127 7.91 -8.60 -2.69
C TYR A 127 8.73 -8.44 -1.41
N LEU A 128 9.04 -9.55 -0.71
CA LEU A 128 9.85 -9.51 0.50
C LEU A 128 11.30 -9.13 0.20
N GLU A 129 11.87 -9.67 -0.88
CA GLU A 129 13.23 -9.33 -1.34
C GLU A 129 13.34 -7.84 -1.70
N MET A 130 12.39 -7.30 -2.47
CA MET A 130 12.32 -5.86 -2.79
C MET A 130 12.14 -4.98 -1.54
N THR A 131 11.35 -5.44 -0.56
CA THR A 131 11.18 -4.73 0.71
C THR A 131 12.47 -4.72 1.52
N GLU A 132 13.21 -5.83 1.54
CA GLU A 132 14.49 -5.93 2.24
C GLU A 132 15.55 -5.01 1.60
N GLU A 133 15.67 -5.02 0.27
CA GLU A 133 16.56 -4.11 -0.48
C GLU A 133 16.24 -2.64 -0.18
N PHE A 134 14.96 -2.26 -0.19
CA PHE A 134 14.53 -0.91 0.16
C PHE A 134 14.93 -0.52 1.60
N MET A 135 14.75 -1.43 2.56
CA MET A 135 15.13 -1.17 3.95
C MET A 135 16.66 -1.00 4.12
N GLN A 136 17.45 -1.72 3.33
CA GLN A 136 18.91 -1.55 3.29
C GLN A 136 19.32 -0.21 2.69
N GLU A 137 18.66 0.24 1.60
CA GLU A 137 18.87 1.56 1.01
C GLU A 137 18.51 2.67 2.00
N LEU A 138 17.39 2.56 2.71
CA LEU A 138 16.97 3.53 3.73
C LEU A 138 17.96 3.67 4.88
N GLY A 139 18.60 2.57 5.30
CA GLY A 139 19.59 2.58 6.38
C GLY A 139 20.90 3.29 6.04
N GLN A 140 21.10 3.69 4.77
CA GLN A 140 22.26 4.44 4.31
C GLN A 140 22.06 5.97 4.35
N PHE A 141 20.87 6.43 4.75
CA PHE A 141 20.51 7.85 4.94
C PHE A 141 20.37 8.20 6.43
#